data_AF-G0P0F9-F1
#
_entry.id   AF-G0P0F9-F1
#
_cell.length_a   1.000
_cell.length_b   1.000
_cell.length_c   1.000
_cell.angle_alpha   90.00
_cell.angle_beta   90.00
_cell.angle_gamma   90.00
#
_symmetry.space_group_name_H-M   'P 1'
#
loop_
_entity.id
_entity.type
_entity.pdbx_description
1 polymer ?
#
loop_
_entity_poly.entity_id
_entity_poly.type
_entity_poly.pdbx_seq_one_letter_code
_entity_poly.pdbx_strand_id
1 'polypeptide(L)'
;MEGIGMANLTSTSCSFDINGMNKYLGVPKLKNFFIINSTLTFKINGKELCVTIEEVTNAMRSDFIKDLSMYAEFCKTNVTTIDGEKLCHIDNFNISHFDPTCQRVVGDVNIRAGDEDYVYKLENVTWIYGVLQVVKTNLVKVDFMKNLQYVYYEFGQVNINIRYNQNLVSVVFPSLKKVLAQIHIEGSSPAFILDLTVCLETNNSLNTTRFRNAVINDKTCSMLSGTWNIL
;
A
#
# COMPACT_ATOMS: atom_id res chain seq x y z
N MET A 1 8.18 -26.40 2.66
CA MET A 1 6.75 -26.07 2.44
C MET A 1 6.39 -26.53 1.05
N GLU A 2 5.24 -27.17 0.86
CA GLU A 2 4.76 -27.57 -0.47
C GLU A 2 4.00 -26.39 -1.07
N GLY A 3 4.52 -25.85 -2.17
CA GLY A 3 3.88 -24.76 -2.93
C GLY A 3 3.05 -25.30 -4.10
N ILE A 4 2.47 -24.43 -4.94
CA ILE A 4 1.62 -24.85 -6.07
C ILE A 4 2.37 -25.55 -7.23
N GLY A 5 3.65 -25.91 -7.04
CA GLY A 5 4.46 -26.60 -8.05
C GLY A 5 5.00 -25.71 -9.18
N MET A 6 4.90 -24.38 -9.06
CA MET A 6 5.29 -23.41 -10.11
C MET A 6 6.58 -22.63 -9.81
N ALA A 7 7.53 -23.23 -9.08
CA ALA A 7 8.73 -22.55 -8.59
C ALA A 7 9.66 -21.97 -9.68
N ASN A 8 9.54 -22.46 -10.92
CA ASN A 8 10.33 -22.02 -12.07
C ASN A 8 9.59 -21.08 -13.02
N LEU A 9 8.33 -20.72 -12.72
CA LEU A 9 7.57 -19.80 -13.55
C LEU A 9 8.17 -18.39 -13.42
N THR A 10 8.67 -17.84 -14.54
CA THR A 10 9.32 -16.51 -14.59
C THR A 10 8.43 -15.42 -15.18
N SER A 11 7.46 -15.82 -16.00
CA SER A 11 6.62 -14.91 -16.74
C SER A 11 5.23 -15.49 -16.99
N THR A 12 4.21 -14.64 -17.14
CA THR A 12 2.84 -15.08 -17.42
C THR A 12 1.99 -13.99 -18.10
N SER A 13 1.06 -14.44 -18.94
CA SER A 13 -0.10 -13.67 -19.40
C SER A 13 -1.43 -14.20 -18.87
N CYS A 14 -1.38 -15.11 -17.91
CA CYS A 14 -2.56 -15.73 -17.32
C CYS A 14 -2.90 -15.06 -16.00
N SER A 15 -4.20 -14.89 -15.77
CA SER A 15 -4.73 -14.59 -14.44
C SER A 15 -4.48 -15.75 -13.48
N PHE A 16 -4.29 -15.42 -12.21
CA PHE A 16 -4.17 -16.39 -11.12
C PHE A 16 -5.44 -16.31 -10.27
N ASP A 17 -6.10 -17.44 -10.09
CA ASP A 17 -7.21 -17.61 -9.15
C ASP A 17 -6.92 -18.87 -8.33
N ILE A 18 -6.37 -18.65 -7.14
CA ILE A 18 -5.95 -19.70 -6.23
C ILE A 18 -6.88 -19.68 -5.03
N ASN A 19 -7.74 -20.70 -4.97
CA ASN A 19 -8.55 -21.02 -3.81
C ASN A 19 -8.08 -22.38 -3.30
N GLY A 20 -7.47 -22.45 -2.11
CA GLY A 20 -6.93 -23.73 -1.65
C GLY A 20 -6.33 -23.76 -0.26
N MET A 21 -6.01 -24.99 0.17
CA MET A 21 -5.35 -25.33 1.44
C MET A 21 -3.82 -25.50 1.28
N ASN A 22 -3.25 -25.03 0.16
CA ASN A 22 -1.80 -25.08 -0.03
C ASN A 22 -1.12 -24.23 1.04
N LYS A 23 0.01 -24.69 1.59
CA LYS A 23 0.71 -23.96 2.67
C LYS A 23 1.43 -22.71 2.18
N TYR A 24 1.67 -22.62 0.86
CA TYR A 24 2.54 -21.61 0.26
C TYR A 24 2.18 -21.38 -1.21
N LEU A 25 2.28 -20.14 -1.70
CA LEU A 25 2.07 -19.82 -3.11
C LEU A 25 3.12 -20.51 -4.01
N GLY A 26 4.42 -20.23 -3.87
CA GLY A 26 5.47 -20.99 -4.57
C GLY A 26 5.75 -20.56 -5.99
N VAL A 27 5.68 -19.25 -6.27
CA VAL A 27 6.06 -18.61 -7.55
C VAL A 27 7.15 -17.54 -7.37
N PRO A 28 8.25 -17.81 -6.65
CA PRO A 28 9.23 -16.78 -6.26
C PRO A 28 9.94 -16.12 -7.46
N LYS A 29 9.99 -16.79 -8.62
CA LYS A 29 10.66 -16.28 -9.83
C LYS A 29 9.73 -15.48 -10.76
N LEU A 30 8.43 -15.44 -10.47
CA LEU A 30 7.46 -14.77 -11.33
C LEU A 30 7.58 -13.25 -11.17
N LYS A 31 8.25 -12.61 -12.13
CA LYS A 31 8.50 -11.16 -12.14
C LYS A 31 7.90 -10.46 -13.36
N ASN A 32 7.67 -11.21 -14.44
CA ASN A 32 7.28 -10.63 -15.72
C ASN A 32 5.81 -10.94 -16.01
N PHE A 33 5.00 -9.90 -16.15
CA PHE A 33 3.59 -10.01 -16.49
C PHE A 33 3.40 -9.34 -17.84
N PHE A 34 2.53 -9.88 -18.69
CA PHE A 34 2.23 -9.29 -19.99
C PHE A 34 0.77 -9.55 -20.37
N ILE A 35 0.18 -8.63 -21.13
CA ILE A 35 -1.21 -8.73 -21.59
C ILE A 35 -1.20 -9.15 -23.06
N ILE A 36 -1.98 -10.18 -23.38
CA ILE A 36 -2.23 -10.57 -24.78
C ILE A 36 -3.62 -10.08 -25.20
N ASN A 37 -4.65 -10.30 -24.38
CA ASN A 37 -6.06 -10.03 -24.75
C ASN A 37 -6.82 -9.17 -23.72
N SER A 38 -6.65 -9.43 -22.42
CA SER A 38 -7.48 -8.85 -21.34
C SER A 38 -6.66 -8.45 -20.11
N THR A 39 -7.33 -7.85 -19.12
CA THR A 39 -6.73 -7.51 -17.83
C THR A 39 -6.26 -8.75 -17.06
N LEU A 40 -5.12 -8.66 -16.38
CA LEU A 40 -4.65 -9.71 -15.47
C LEU A 40 -5.27 -9.52 -14.09
N THR A 41 -5.78 -10.61 -13.54
CA THR A 41 -6.30 -10.67 -12.17
C THR A 41 -5.48 -11.66 -11.36
N PHE A 42 -5.09 -11.26 -10.14
CA PHE A 42 -4.39 -12.11 -9.17
C PHE A 42 -5.25 -12.21 -7.93
N LYS A 43 -5.91 -13.36 -7.76
CA LYS A 43 -6.77 -13.68 -6.63
C LYS A 43 -6.19 -14.86 -5.89
N ILE A 44 -5.84 -14.64 -4.63
CA ILE A 44 -5.32 -15.65 -3.73
C ILE A 44 -6.21 -15.63 -2.51
N ASN A 45 -6.79 -16.78 -2.18
CA ASN A 45 -7.66 -16.95 -1.03
C ASN A 45 -7.37 -18.31 -0.37
N GLY A 46 -6.77 -18.25 0.81
CA GLY A 46 -6.45 -19.46 1.56
C GLY A 46 -6.01 -19.11 2.96
N LYS A 47 -6.82 -19.48 3.97
CA LYS A 47 -6.53 -19.20 5.38
C LYS A 47 -5.25 -19.89 5.89
N GLU A 48 -4.90 -21.03 5.30
CA GLU A 48 -3.66 -21.78 5.62
C GLU A 48 -2.53 -21.51 4.62
N LEU A 49 -2.80 -20.69 3.60
CA LEU A 49 -1.84 -20.32 2.59
C LEU A 49 -1.08 -19.08 3.06
N CYS A 50 0.24 -19.12 2.95
CA CYS A 50 1.05 -17.92 3.08
C CYS A 50 1.66 -17.50 1.74
N VAL A 51 1.93 -16.20 1.63
CA VAL A 51 2.60 -15.57 0.49
C VAL A 51 3.90 -14.93 0.96
N THR A 52 4.96 -15.04 0.18
CA THR A 52 6.22 -14.34 0.52
C THR A 52 6.12 -12.86 0.19
N ILE A 53 6.89 -12.04 0.91
CA ILE A 53 7.00 -10.61 0.66
C ILE A 53 7.48 -10.34 -0.77
N GLU A 54 8.35 -11.20 -1.31
CA GLU A 54 8.87 -11.10 -2.68
C GLU A 54 7.78 -11.37 -3.72
N GLU A 55 6.93 -12.38 -3.52
CA GLU A 55 5.79 -12.66 -4.42
C GLU A 55 4.80 -11.49 -4.43
N VAL A 56 4.46 -10.95 -3.25
CA VAL A 56 3.63 -9.73 -3.15
C VAL A 56 4.30 -8.55 -3.84
N THR A 57 5.60 -8.36 -3.63
CA THR A 57 6.38 -7.29 -4.27
C THR A 57 6.31 -7.38 -5.79
N ASN A 58 6.53 -8.56 -6.35
CA ASN A 58 6.51 -8.78 -7.79
C ASN A 58 5.12 -8.51 -8.37
N ALA A 59 4.06 -8.95 -7.69
CA ALA A 59 2.68 -8.67 -8.10
C ALA A 59 2.34 -7.17 -8.02
N MET A 60 2.71 -6.50 -6.92
CA MET A 60 2.46 -5.07 -6.72
C MET A 60 3.18 -4.19 -7.75
N ARG A 61 4.40 -4.55 -8.16
CA ARG A 61 5.16 -3.82 -9.19
C ARG A 61 4.60 -3.94 -10.60
N SER A 62 3.75 -4.92 -10.87
CA SER A 62 3.20 -5.12 -12.20
C SER A 62 2.16 -4.07 -12.57
N ASP A 63 2.38 -3.31 -13.64
CA ASP A 63 1.38 -2.37 -14.18
C ASP A 63 0.21 -3.09 -14.88
N PHE A 64 0.39 -4.38 -15.18
CA PHE A 64 -0.55 -5.21 -15.91
C PHE A 64 -1.57 -5.91 -15.01
N ILE A 65 -1.26 -6.11 -13.72
CA ILE A 65 -2.21 -6.66 -12.75
C ILE A 65 -3.16 -5.55 -12.32
N LYS A 66 -4.41 -5.64 -12.78
CA LYS A 66 -5.46 -4.63 -12.55
C LYS A 66 -6.34 -4.93 -11.35
N ASP A 67 -6.43 -6.20 -10.96
CA ASP A 67 -7.16 -6.66 -9.79
C ASP A 67 -6.26 -7.61 -9.01
N LEU A 68 -5.73 -7.13 -7.88
CA LEU A 68 -4.93 -7.93 -6.95
C LEU A 68 -5.74 -8.06 -5.65
N SER A 69 -5.99 -9.30 -5.24
CA SER A 69 -6.70 -9.65 -4.02
C SER A 69 -5.99 -10.83 -3.40
N MET A 70 -5.50 -10.67 -2.18
CA MET A 70 -4.71 -11.70 -1.51
C MET A 70 -5.19 -11.79 -0.06
N TYR A 71 -5.98 -12.81 0.22
CA TYR A 71 -6.42 -13.19 1.56
C TYR A 71 -5.57 -14.37 2.02
N ALA A 72 -4.34 -14.06 2.41
CA ALA A 72 -3.30 -15.00 2.84
C ALA A 72 -2.28 -14.24 3.70
N GLU A 73 -1.76 -14.88 4.74
CA GLU A 73 -0.75 -14.27 5.61
C GLU A 73 0.64 -14.21 4.93
N PHE A 74 1.52 -13.34 5.41
CA PHE A 74 2.93 -13.44 5.03
C PHE A 74 3.61 -14.71 5.55
N CYS A 75 4.38 -15.38 4.70
CA CYS A 75 5.21 -16.49 5.15
C CYS A 75 6.28 -16.00 6.14
N LYS A 76 6.49 -16.76 7.22
CA LYS A 76 7.60 -16.51 8.16
C LYS A 76 8.93 -16.50 7.40
N THR A 77 9.69 -15.42 7.57
CA THR A 77 10.94 -15.21 6.85
C THR A 77 11.96 -14.50 7.73
N ASN A 78 13.25 -14.77 7.48
CA ASN A 78 14.38 -14.06 8.07
C ASN A 78 15.04 -13.11 7.05
N VAL A 79 14.35 -12.82 5.94
CA VAL A 79 14.84 -11.88 4.93
C VAL A 79 15.00 -10.51 5.58
N THR A 80 16.18 -9.91 5.42
CA THR A 80 16.49 -8.58 5.94
C THR A 80 16.65 -7.54 4.82
N THR A 81 16.65 -7.99 3.56
CA THR A 81 16.81 -7.12 2.40
C THR A 81 16.05 -7.66 1.19
N ILE A 82 15.39 -6.79 0.42
CA ILE A 82 14.78 -7.15 -0.87
C ILE A 82 15.20 -6.10 -1.90
N ASP A 83 15.77 -6.55 -3.03
CA ASP A 83 16.33 -5.69 -4.09
C ASP A 83 17.30 -4.62 -3.57
N GLY A 84 18.10 -4.95 -2.56
CA GLY A 84 19.02 -4.03 -1.91
C GLY A 84 18.39 -3.06 -0.92
N GLU A 85 17.06 -3.06 -0.76
CA GLU A 85 16.36 -2.26 0.25
C GLU A 85 16.31 -3.01 1.59
N LYS A 86 16.64 -2.33 2.69
CA LYS A 86 16.54 -2.88 4.04
C LYS A 86 15.08 -3.14 4.41
N LEU A 87 14.80 -4.37 4.82
CA LEU A 87 13.50 -4.84 5.31
C LEU A 87 13.49 -4.88 6.83
N CYS A 88 12.48 -4.27 7.43
CA CYS A 88 12.30 -4.17 8.87
C CYS A 88 10.94 -4.73 9.27
N HIS A 89 10.96 -5.69 10.20
CA HIS A 89 9.76 -6.27 10.78
C HIS A 89 9.39 -5.49 12.05
N ILE A 90 8.12 -5.10 12.16
CA ILE A 90 7.60 -4.31 13.28
C ILE A 90 6.40 -5.04 13.87
N ASP A 91 6.59 -5.58 15.08
CA ASP A 91 5.48 -6.15 15.84
C ASP A 91 4.76 -5.08 16.67
N ASN A 92 5.51 -4.15 17.26
CA ASN A 92 5.00 -3.03 18.06
C ASN A 92 5.60 -1.72 17.56
N PHE A 93 4.86 -1.00 16.73
CA PHE A 93 5.35 0.25 16.14
C PHE A 93 5.52 1.34 17.21
N ASN A 94 6.74 1.88 17.29
CA ASN A 94 7.07 3.08 18.05
C ASN A 94 8.05 3.93 17.23
N ILE A 95 7.56 5.06 16.71
CA ILE A 95 8.35 5.92 15.81
C ILE A 95 9.59 6.50 16.47
N SER A 96 9.55 6.78 17.78
CA SER A 96 10.71 7.31 18.52
C SER A 96 11.91 6.36 18.49
N HIS A 97 11.66 5.05 18.37
CA HIS A 97 12.68 4.00 18.24
C HIS A 97 12.78 3.42 16.83
N PHE A 98 12.01 3.94 15.87
CA PHE A 98 12.07 3.47 14.49
C PHE A 98 13.46 3.76 13.90
N ASP A 99 13.98 2.78 13.17
CA ASP A 99 15.26 2.85 12.48
C ASP A 99 15.07 3.59 11.15
N PRO A 100 15.63 4.80 10.99
CA PRO A 100 15.42 5.62 9.80
C PRO A 100 16.10 5.06 8.54
N THR A 101 16.90 3.99 8.65
CA THR A 101 17.49 3.29 7.51
C THR A 101 16.56 2.25 6.89
N CYS A 102 15.43 1.93 7.55
CA CYS A 102 14.43 1.03 7.01
C CYS A 102 13.78 1.62 5.76
N GLN A 103 13.79 0.83 4.68
CA GLN A 103 13.15 1.21 3.42
C GLN A 103 11.85 0.42 3.20
N ARG A 104 11.81 -0.82 3.68
CA ARG A 104 10.64 -1.68 3.60
C ARG A 104 10.18 -2.05 5.00
N VAL A 105 8.90 -1.89 5.27
CA VAL A 105 8.31 -2.16 6.58
C VAL A 105 7.29 -3.28 6.48
N VAL A 106 7.44 -4.31 7.30
CA VAL A 106 6.44 -5.37 7.52
C VAL A 106 5.76 -5.10 8.85
N GLY A 107 4.46 -4.82 8.80
CA GLY A 107 3.69 -4.37 9.97
C GLY A 107 3.08 -2.99 9.76
N ASP A 108 2.26 -2.58 10.73
CA ASP A 108 1.50 -1.33 10.66
C ASP A 108 2.34 -0.13 11.13
N VAL A 109 2.29 0.95 10.36
CA VAL A 109 2.92 2.23 10.68
C VAL A 109 1.87 3.14 11.31
N ASN A 110 2.00 3.41 12.61
CA ASN A 110 0.99 4.12 13.40
C ASN A 110 1.55 5.43 13.97
N ILE A 111 1.14 6.56 13.40
CA ILE A 111 1.51 7.92 13.84
C ILE A 111 0.34 8.52 14.61
N ARG A 112 0.58 8.86 15.88
CA ARG A 112 -0.44 9.34 16.82
C ARG A 112 -0.03 10.67 17.46
N ALA A 113 -0.89 11.21 18.31
CA ALA A 113 -0.58 12.39 19.12
C ALA A 113 0.74 12.19 19.90
N GLY A 114 1.70 13.11 19.74
CA GLY A 114 3.02 13.07 20.38
C GLY A 114 4.13 12.46 19.51
N ASP A 115 3.79 11.91 18.34
CA ASP A 115 4.76 11.30 17.42
C ASP A 115 5.33 12.28 16.38
N GLU A 116 4.82 13.52 16.36
CA GLU A 116 5.07 14.51 15.30
C GLU A 116 6.56 14.82 15.11
N ASP A 117 7.32 14.89 16.20
CA ASP A 117 8.76 15.19 16.16
C ASP A 117 9.60 14.07 15.53
N TYR A 118 9.04 12.87 15.35
CA TYR A 118 9.76 11.69 14.87
C TYR A 118 9.40 11.30 13.43
N VAL A 119 8.45 11.98 12.79
CA VAL A 119 7.93 11.62 11.46
C VAL A 119 9.00 11.62 10.36
N TYR A 120 10.05 12.42 10.55
CA TYR A 120 11.22 12.46 9.65
C TYR A 120 11.90 11.10 9.47
N LYS A 121 11.79 10.19 10.45
CA LYS A 121 12.40 8.86 10.37
C LYS A 121 11.77 7.97 9.29
N LEU A 122 10.58 8.32 8.82
CA LEU A 122 9.85 7.56 7.80
C LEU A 122 10.20 8.01 6.37
N GLU A 123 11.13 8.96 6.22
CA GLU A 123 11.53 9.53 4.92
C GLU A 123 12.00 8.47 3.92
N ASN A 124 12.77 7.47 4.38
CA ASN A 124 13.36 6.45 3.51
C ASN A 124 12.42 5.29 3.19
N VAL A 125 11.24 5.23 3.78
CA VAL A 125 10.30 4.14 3.57
C VAL A 125 9.74 4.20 2.15
N THR A 126 9.98 3.13 1.39
CA THR A 126 9.49 2.91 0.02
C THR A 126 8.32 1.91 -0.03
N TRP A 127 8.24 0.97 0.94
CA TRP A 127 7.18 -0.04 1.02
C TRP A 127 6.62 -0.17 2.44
N ILE A 128 5.30 -0.30 2.53
CA ILE A 128 4.59 -0.72 3.74
C ILE A 128 3.77 -1.98 3.41
N TYR A 129 4.10 -3.09 4.05
CA TYR A 129 3.33 -4.33 4.08
C TYR A 129 2.49 -4.35 5.36
N GLY A 130 1.46 -3.52 5.39
CA GLY A 130 0.57 -3.25 6.51
C GLY A 130 -0.29 -2.02 6.23
N VAL A 131 -0.81 -1.42 7.29
CA VAL A 131 -1.60 -0.19 7.27
C VAL A 131 -0.75 1.00 7.70
N LEU A 132 -0.88 2.12 6.99
CA LEU A 132 -0.41 3.43 7.42
C LEU A 132 -1.56 4.17 8.12
N GLN A 133 -1.38 4.51 9.39
CA GLN A 133 -2.34 5.30 10.16
C GLN A 133 -1.70 6.61 10.63
N VAL A 134 -2.38 7.73 10.41
CA VAL A 134 -2.01 9.05 10.95
C VAL A 134 -3.23 9.63 11.64
N VAL A 135 -3.27 9.54 12.97
CA VAL A 135 -4.52 9.75 13.72
C VAL A 135 -4.31 10.69 14.91
N LYS A 136 -5.18 11.71 15.03
CA LYS A 136 -5.20 12.65 16.17
C LYS A 136 -3.87 13.38 16.40
N THR A 137 -3.14 13.67 15.34
CA THR A 137 -1.90 14.45 15.39
C THR A 137 -2.16 15.94 15.29
N ASN A 138 -1.17 16.74 15.67
CA ASN A 138 -1.10 18.18 15.43
C ASN A 138 -0.42 18.54 14.10
N LEU A 139 -0.16 17.56 13.24
CA LEU A 139 0.49 17.76 11.95
C LEU A 139 -0.33 18.74 11.09
N VAL A 140 0.37 19.72 10.53
CA VAL A 140 -0.18 20.62 9.52
C VAL A 140 -0.13 19.97 8.14
N LYS A 141 0.87 19.13 7.89
CA LYS A 141 1.07 18.42 6.62
C LYS A 141 1.50 16.98 6.85
N VAL A 142 1.10 16.11 5.93
CA VAL A 142 1.69 14.77 5.77
C VAL A 142 2.47 14.76 4.47
N ASP A 143 3.77 15.06 4.53
CA ASP A 143 4.69 15.12 3.37
C ASP A 143 6.06 14.47 3.65
N PHE A 144 6.24 13.91 4.85
CA PHE A 144 7.49 13.32 5.32
C PHE A 144 7.80 11.94 4.72
N MET A 145 6.83 11.25 4.11
CA MET A 145 7.01 9.95 3.43
C MET A 145 7.27 10.11 1.92
N LYS A 146 8.23 10.97 1.56
CA LYS A 146 8.44 11.34 0.15
C LYS A 146 8.84 10.18 -0.76
N ASN A 147 9.44 9.11 -0.21
CA ASN A 147 9.89 7.95 -0.96
C ASN A 147 8.88 6.79 -0.99
N LEU A 148 7.73 6.92 -0.31
CA LEU A 148 6.73 5.85 -0.22
C LEU A 148 6.14 5.57 -1.60
N GLN A 149 6.31 4.34 -2.09
CA GLN A 149 5.86 3.91 -3.42
C GLN A 149 4.71 2.92 -3.34
N TYR A 150 4.70 2.04 -2.35
CA TYR A 150 3.74 0.94 -2.29
C TYR A 150 3.19 0.73 -0.89
N VAL A 151 1.87 0.55 -0.78
CA VAL A 151 1.21 0.14 0.46
C VAL A 151 0.31 -1.06 0.16
N TYR A 152 0.51 -2.13 0.91
CA TYR A 152 -0.19 -3.40 0.75
C TYR A 152 -0.70 -3.89 2.10
N TYR A 153 -1.93 -4.37 2.16
CA TYR A 153 -2.44 -5.10 3.31
C TYR A 153 -3.36 -6.22 2.83
N GLU A 154 -3.11 -7.41 3.37
CA GLU A 154 -3.77 -8.69 3.08
C GLU A 154 -5.25 -8.72 3.49
N PHE A 155 -5.68 -7.95 4.49
CA PHE A 155 -7.02 -8.13 5.08
C PHE A 155 -7.86 -6.85 5.24
N GLY A 156 -7.43 -5.72 4.66
CA GLY A 156 -8.10 -4.44 4.89
C GLY A 156 -8.81 -3.84 3.71
N GLN A 157 -9.85 -3.08 4.04
CA GLN A 157 -10.52 -2.19 3.11
C GLN A 157 -9.75 -0.88 2.93
N VAL A 158 -8.97 -0.46 3.94
CA VAL A 158 -8.20 0.80 3.97
C VAL A 158 -6.73 0.49 4.27
N ASN A 159 -5.83 1.04 3.47
CA ASN A 159 -4.37 0.91 3.63
C ASN A 159 -3.73 2.18 4.17
N ILE A 160 -4.26 3.34 3.81
CA ILE A 160 -3.80 4.62 4.31
C ILE A 160 -4.98 5.28 4.98
N ASN A 161 -4.87 5.52 6.28
CA ASN A 161 -5.94 6.04 7.10
C ASN A 161 -5.48 7.28 7.88
N ILE A 162 -5.92 8.45 7.44
CA ILE A 162 -5.52 9.74 8.02
C ILE A 162 -6.76 10.36 8.64
N ARG A 163 -6.90 10.32 9.97
CA ARG A 163 -8.13 10.76 10.64
C ARG A 163 -7.93 11.71 11.81
N TYR A 164 -8.87 12.63 11.98
CA TYR A 164 -9.00 13.49 13.16
C TYR A 164 -7.76 14.34 13.42
N ASN A 165 -7.07 14.79 12.37
CA ASN A 165 -5.92 15.68 12.43
C ASN A 165 -6.40 17.12 12.20
N GLN A 166 -6.83 17.80 13.25
CA GLN A 166 -7.59 19.07 13.15
C GLN A 166 -6.81 20.21 12.49
N ASN A 167 -5.47 20.18 12.56
CA ASN A 167 -4.60 21.19 11.95
C ASN A 167 -4.16 20.83 10.53
N LEU A 168 -4.49 19.63 10.07
CA LEU A 168 -4.02 19.12 8.79
C LEU A 168 -4.65 19.92 7.65
N VAL A 169 -3.79 20.46 6.77
CA VAL A 169 -4.20 21.22 5.58
C VAL A 169 -3.77 20.54 4.28
N SER A 170 -2.80 19.61 4.29
CA SER A 170 -2.37 18.89 3.09
C SER A 170 -1.80 17.50 3.39
N VAL A 171 -1.96 16.58 2.45
CA VAL A 171 -1.34 15.25 2.42
C VAL A 171 -0.66 15.11 1.07
N VAL A 172 0.57 14.61 1.00
CA VAL A 172 1.33 14.45 -0.27
C VAL A 172 2.20 13.20 -0.18
N PHE A 173 2.11 12.33 -1.20
CA PHE A 173 2.97 11.14 -1.33
C PHE A 173 3.55 11.12 -2.76
N PRO A 174 4.60 11.91 -3.04
CA PRO A 174 5.03 12.22 -4.40
C PRO A 174 5.58 11.01 -5.17
N SER A 175 6.01 9.96 -4.47
CA SER A 175 6.51 8.72 -5.08
C SER A 175 5.48 7.60 -5.14
N LEU A 176 4.23 7.83 -4.72
CA LEU A 176 3.25 6.76 -4.57
C LEU A 176 2.86 6.17 -5.93
N LYS A 177 3.06 4.86 -6.08
CA LYS A 177 2.82 4.11 -7.32
C LYS A 177 1.65 3.15 -7.26
N LYS A 178 1.39 2.51 -6.11
CA LYS A 178 0.22 1.62 -5.96
C LYS A 178 -0.15 1.40 -4.50
N VAL A 179 -1.44 1.51 -4.21
CA VAL A 179 -2.06 1.11 -2.94
C VAL A 179 -3.08 0.03 -3.24
N LEU A 180 -3.03 -1.09 -2.52
CA LEU A 180 -3.91 -2.22 -2.82
C LEU A 180 -5.36 -1.96 -2.37
N ALA A 181 -5.53 -1.17 -1.30
CA ALA A 181 -6.80 -0.86 -0.68
C ALA A 181 -7.15 0.64 -0.80
N GLN A 182 -8.13 1.10 -0.02
CA GLN A 182 -8.58 2.50 -0.03
C GLN A 182 -7.60 3.41 0.74
N ILE A 183 -7.58 4.69 0.33
CA ILE A 183 -7.04 5.80 1.12
C ILE A 183 -8.23 6.53 1.74
N HIS A 184 -8.24 6.68 3.05
CA HIS A 184 -9.31 7.36 3.78
C HIS A 184 -8.75 8.55 4.56
N ILE A 185 -9.31 9.72 4.32
CA ILE A 185 -8.93 10.98 4.97
C ILE A 185 -10.20 11.61 5.58
N GLU A 186 -10.19 11.90 6.88
CA GLU A 186 -11.37 12.43 7.61
C GLU A 186 -10.96 13.35 8.75
N GLY A 187 -11.79 14.35 9.07
CA GLY A 187 -11.60 15.16 10.28
C GLY A 187 -10.35 16.05 10.22
N SER A 188 -10.05 16.57 9.03
CA SER A 188 -9.02 17.59 8.78
C SER A 188 -9.53 19.01 9.11
N SER A 189 -8.64 20.00 9.03
CA SER A 189 -8.99 21.42 9.26
C SER A 189 -10.17 21.90 8.38
N PRO A 190 -11.03 22.82 8.86
CA PRO A 190 -12.01 23.50 8.00
C PRO A 190 -11.37 24.26 6.82
N ALA A 191 -10.11 24.68 6.98
CA ALA A 191 -9.30 25.33 5.94
C ALA A 191 -8.49 24.31 5.11
N PHE A 192 -8.78 23.01 5.23
CA PHE A 192 -8.16 21.98 4.41
C PHE A 192 -8.47 22.23 2.93
N ILE A 193 -7.47 22.74 2.21
CA ILE A 193 -7.50 22.83 0.77
C ILE A 193 -7.07 21.46 0.27
N LEU A 194 -7.96 20.79 -0.45
CA LEU A 194 -7.60 19.57 -1.14
C LEU A 194 -6.56 19.90 -2.20
N ASP A 195 -5.34 19.41 -2.01
CA ASP A 195 -4.40 19.34 -3.11
C ASP A 195 -4.91 18.28 -4.10
N LEU A 196 -5.36 18.75 -5.27
CA LEU A 196 -5.82 17.89 -6.36
C LEU A 196 -4.71 16.93 -6.82
N THR A 197 -3.43 17.18 -6.52
CA THR A 197 -2.35 16.22 -6.74
C THR A 197 -2.56 14.93 -5.95
N VAL A 198 -3.15 14.95 -4.75
CA VAL A 198 -3.50 13.70 -4.04
C VAL A 198 -4.49 12.89 -4.87
N CYS A 199 -5.50 13.52 -5.46
CA CYS A 199 -6.48 12.84 -6.31
C CYS A 199 -5.90 12.46 -7.69
N LEU A 200 -5.01 13.27 -8.27
CA LEU A 200 -4.40 13.04 -9.58
C LEU A 200 -3.27 12.00 -9.53
N GLU A 201 -2.40 12.08 -8.52
CA GLU A 201 -1.35 11.10 -8.23
C GLU A 201 -1.98 9.76 -7.84
N THR A 202 -3.06 9.75 -7.03
CA THR A 202 -3.81 8.52 -6.76
C THR A 202 -4.54 7.98 -7.98
N ASN A 203 -5.14 8.81 -8.85
CA ASN A 203 -5.77 8.31 -10.09
C ASN A 203 -4.77 7.75 -11.11
N ASN A 204 -3.57 8.34 -11.22
CA ASN A 204 -2.53 7.85 -12.12
C ASN A 204 -1.84 6.57 -11.59
N SER A 205 -1.74 6.41 -10.27
CA SER A 205 -1.16 5.24 -9.61
C SER A 205 -2.16 4.08 -9.41
N LEU A 206 -3.46 4.36 -9.31
CA LEU A 206 -4.52 3.38 -9.01
C LEU A 206 -5.33 3.01 -10.24
N ASN A 207 -4.65 2.73 -11.36
CA ASN A 207 -5.24 2.22 -12.59
C ASN A 207 -5.73 0.75 -12.42
N THR A 208 -6.43 0.46 -11.31
CA THR A 208 -7.00 -0.80 -10.82
C THR A 208 -8.52 -0.71 -10.87
N THR A 209 -9.20 -1.69 -11.46
CA THR A 209 -10.56 -1.53 -12.01
C THR A 209 -11.73 -1.85 -11.07
N ARG A 210 -11.56 -1.97 -9.75
CA ARG A 210 -12.72 -2.14 -8.82
C ARG A 210 -12.52 -1.45 -7.46
N PHE A 211 -13.32 -0.39 -7.23
CA PHE A 211 -13.78 0.12 -5.92
C PHE A 211 -12.80 0.76 -4.92
N ARG A 212 -11.75 1.52 -5.31
CA ARG A 212 -10.80 2.05 -4.29
C ARG A 212 -10.34 3.49 -4.52
N ASN A 213 -11.27 4.39 -4.79
CA ASN A 213 -10.96 5.82 -4.82
C ASN A 213 -10.61 6.32 -3.41
N ALA A 214 -9.70 7.29 -3.31
CA ALA A 214 -9.51 8.01 -2.07
C ALA A 214 -10.85 8.64 -1.62
N VAL A 215 -11.22 8.41 -0.37
CA VAL A 215 -12.39 9.02 0.27
C VAL A 215 -11.88 10.07 1.24
N ILE A 216 -12.37 11.30 1.05
CA ILE A 216 -11.92 12.49 1.76
C ILE A 216 -13.15 13.19 2.28
N ASN A 217 -13.33 13.22 3.61
CA ASN A 217 -14.52 13.77 4.26
C ASN A 217 -15.83 13.27 3.61
N ASP A 218 -15.94 11.95 3.47
CA ASP A 218 -17.08 11.24 2.85
C ASP A 218 -17.33 11.52 1.36
N LYS A 219 -16.41 12.22 0.67
CA LYS A 219 -16.46 12.45 -0.78
C LYS A 219 -15.38 11.65 -1.49
N THR A 220 -15.73 11.08 -2.64
CA THR A 220 -14.74 10.45 -3.53
C THR A 220 -14.04 11.49 -4.41
N CYS A 221 -12.81 11.21 -4.87
CA CYS A 221 -12.12 12.10 -5.83
C CYS A 221 -12.97 12.44 -7.08
N SER A 222 -13.79 11.51 -7.57
CA SER A 222 -14.73 11.75 -8.69
C SER A 222 -15.88 12.71 -8.36
N MET A 223 -16.32 12.76 -7.10
CA MET A 223 -17.34 13.71 -6.63
C MET A 223 -16.75 15.11 -6.41
N LEU A 224 -15.44 15.21 -6.24
CA LEU A 224 -14.71 16.46 -6.04
C LEU A 224 -14.35 17.11 -7.39
N SER A 225 -14.07 16.32 -8.43
CA SER A 225 -13.80 16.82 -9.78
C SER A 225 -15.01 17.48 -10.47
N GLY A 226 -16.25 17.13 -10.08
CA GLY A 226 -17.48 17.68 -10.67
C GLY A 226 -17.85 19.10 -10.23
N THR A 227 -17.06 19.72 -9.34
CA THR A 227 -17.29 21.10 -8.85
C THR A 227 -16.45 22.16 -9.58
N TRP A 228 -15.60 21.76 -10.53
CA TRP A 228 -14.76 22.67 -11.30
C TRP A 228 -15.44 23.06 -12.62
N ASN A 229 -16.44 23.93 -12.50
CA ASN A 229 -16.75 24.90 -13.53
C ASN A 229 -16.81 26.27 -12.85
N ILE A 230 -15.94 27.19 -13.31
CA ILE A 230 -15.95 28.64 -13.08
C ILE A 230 -15.28 29.12 -11.77
N LEU A 231 -13.94 29.31 -11.79
CA LEU A 231 -13.24 30.60 -11.98
C LEU A 231 -11.72 30.43 -11.90
#